data_AF-A0A8S3ULS0-F1
#
_entry.id   AF-A0A8S3ULS0-F1
#
_cell.length_a   1.000
_cell.length_b   1.000
_cell.length_c   1.000
_cell.angle_alpha   90.00
_cell.angle_beta   90.00
_cell.angle_gamma   90.00
#
_symmetry.space_group_name_H-M   'P 1'
#
loop_
_entity.id
_entity.type
_entity.pdbx_description
1 polymer ?
#
loop_
_entity_poly.entity_id
_entity_poly.type
_entity_poly.pdbx_seq_one_letter_code
_entity_poly.pdbx_strand_id
1 'polypeptide(L)'
;MHHVLWDLLSYSAQSKESNSETAITSFLLCYVKLFNVTEVSWFAPVGVVYTRWGRKDCTGNNTDLVYTGISGGGLYSDTGRSAEPVCLPHDPLNGNVLSSNAHASVYGMEYEDNFGGSLHDKDVPCAVCRANHVTSKLLIPGKVHVTLDGEKNTVECW
;
A
#
# COMPACT_ATOMS: atom_id res chain seq x y z
N MET A 1 -43.28 -22.23 -22.09
CA MET A 1 -41.99 -21.54 -21.86
C MET A 1 -42.20 -20.48 -20.80
N HIS A 2 -41.25 -20.37 -19.89
CA HIS A 2 -41.40 -19.94 -18.49
C HIS A 2 -41.87 -18.49 -18.30
N HIS A 3 -42.97 -18.32 -17.56
CA HIS A 3 -43.32 -17.07 -16.88
C HIS A 3 -42.66 -17.08 -15.50
N VAL A 4 -41.82 -16.07 -15.26
CA VAL A 4 -41.16 -15.82 -13.97
C VAL A 4 -42.18 -15.18 -13.05
N LEU A 5 -42.63 -15.92 -12.04
CA LEU A 5 -43.45 -15.44 -10.94
C LEU A 5 -42.59 -14.53 -10.04
N TRP A 6 -42.85 -13.24 -10.13
CA TRP A 6 -42.54 -12.28 -9.07
C TRP A 6 -43.54 -12.47 -7.91
N ASP A 7 -43.06 -12.15 -6.71
CA ASP A 7 -43.84 -11.93 -5.49
C ASP A 7 -44.44 -13.14 -4.78
N LEU A 8 -43.64 -13.81 -3.95
CA LEU A 8 -44.03 -14.15 -2.58
C LEU A 8 -42.77 -14.29 -1.74
N LEU A 9 -42.52 -13.32 -0.86
CA LEU A 9 -42.32 -13.50 0.58
C LEU A 9 -41.81 -12.19 1.17
N SER A 10 -42.78 -11.33 1.46
CA SER A 10 -42.75 -10.42 2.59
C SER A 10 -42.54 -11.26 3.87
N TYR A 11 -41.31 -11.69 4.14
CA TYR A 11 -41.00 -12.30 5.44
C TYR A 11 -40.84 -11.15 6.42
N SER A 12 -41.91 -10.93 7.18
CA SER A 12 -41.99 -10.02 8.31
C SER A 12 -40.74 -10.13 9.18
N ALA A 13 -39.87 -9.13 9.13
CA ALA A 13 -38.88 -8.90 10.17
C ALA A 13 -39.65 -8.47 11.43
N GLN A 14 -40.12 -9.44 12.21
CA GLN A 14 -40.56 -9.20 13.57
C GLN A 14 -39.29 -8.87 14.36
N SER A 15 -39.01 -7.58 14.53
CA SER A 15 -37.98 -7.09 15.44
C SER A 15 -38.41 -7.43 16.87
N LYS A 16 -38.14 -8.66 17.31
CA LYS A 16 -37.96 -8.91 18.74
C LYS A 16 -36.51 -8.58 19.03
N GLU A 17 -36.29 -7.62 19.91
CA GLU A 17 -34.98 -7.24 20.43
C GLU A 17 -34.23 -8.50 20.88
N SER A 18 -33.33 -8.99 20.04
CA SER A 18 -32.36 -10.02 20.38
C SER A 18 -31.00 -9.46 20.06
N ASN A 19 -30.18 -9.29 21.10
CA ASN A 19 -28.83 -8.74 21.08
C ASN A 19 -28.09 -9.04 19.77
N SER A 20 -27.50 -8.01 19.16
CA SER A 20 -26.86 -8.01 17.83
C SER A 20 -25.92 -9.20 17.59
N GLU A 21 -25.32 -9.74 18.65
CA GLU A 21 -24.45 -10.93 18.62
C GLU A 21 -25.19 -12.21 18.19
N THR A 22 -26.46 -12.38 18.56
CA THR A 22 -27.29 -13.56 18.23
C THR A 22 -27.81 -13.56 16.80
N ALA A 23 -28.06 -12.38 16.21
CA ALA A 23 -28.47 -12.27 14.81
C ALA A 23 -27.31 -12.61 13.86
N ILE A 24 -26.13 -12.07 14.12
CA ILE A 24 -24.92 -12.29 13.32
C ILE A 24 -24.55 -13.78 13.29
N THR A 25 -24.52 -14.44 14.46
CA THR A 25 -24.22 -15.88 14.56
C THR A 25 -25.23 -16.75 13.82
N SER A 26 -26.52 -16.39 13.79
CA SER A 26 -27.56 -17.16 13.09
C SER A 26 -27.45 -17.06 11.56
N PHE A 27 -27.22 -15.87 11.02
CA PHE A 27 -27.00 -15.68 9.57
C PHE A 27 -25.74 -16.38 9.07
N LEU A 28 -24.63 -16.30 9.84
CA LEU A 28 -23.37 -16.97 9.53
C LEU A 28 -23.54 -18.51 9.46
N LEU A 29 -24.20 -19.11 10.44
CA LEU A 29 -24.45 -20.56 10.49
C LEU A 29 -25.29 -21.04 9.30
N CYS A 30 -26.22 -20.21 8.84
CA CYS A 30 -27.05 -20.51 7.67
C CYS A 30 -26.21 -20.49 6.38
N TYR A 31 -25.33 -19.50 6.21
CA TYR A 31 -24.46 -19.37 5.04
C TYR A 31 -23.44 -20.53 4.94
N VAL A 32 -22.80 -20.89 6.05
CA VAL A 32 -21.84 -22.01 6.11
C VAL A 32 -22.49 -23.35 5.72
N LYS A 33 -23.73 -23.59 6.18
CA LYS A 33 -24.49 -24.82 5.85
C LYS A 33 -24.99 -24.86 4.41
N LEU A 34 -25.42 -23.73 3.86
CA LEU A 34 -25.99 -23.68 2.50
C LEU A 34 -24.93 -23.83 1.40
N PHE A 35 -23.69 -23.42 1.66
CA PHE A 35 -22.63 -23.40 0.65
C PHE A 35 -21.49 -24.40 0.90
N ASN A 36 -21.61 -25.31 1.88
CA ASN A 36 -20.57 -26.30 2.23
C ASN A 36 -19.17 -25.68 2.36
N VAL A 37 -19.08 -24.49 2.96
CA VAL A 37 -17.80 -23.79 3.13
C VAL A 37 -17.07 -24.41 4.32
N THR A 38 -16.04 -25.20 4.05
CA THR A 38 -15.26 -25.90 5.09
C THR A 38 -14.34 -24.97 5.87
N GLU A 39 -14.01 -23.80 5.32
CA GLU A 39 -13.24 -22.76 6.01
C GLU A 39 -13.76 -21.38 5.63
N VAL A 40 -14.46 -20.72 6.56
CA VAL A 40 -14.57 -19.27 6.53
C VAL A 40 -13.41 -18.75 7.37
N SER A 41 -12.32 -18.34 6.72
CA SER A 41 -11.29 -17.58 7.43
C SER A 41 -11.85 -16.21 7.77
N TRP A 42 -12.42 -16.08 8.97
CA TRP A 42 -12.90 -14.82 9.54
C TRP A 42 -11.76 -13.80 9.74
N PHE A 43 -10.51 -14.25 9.63
CA PHE A 43 -9.31 -13.43 9.67
C PHE A 43 -8.60 -13.52 8.32
N ALA A 44 -8.97 -12.64 7.39
CA ALA A 44 -8.04 -12.31 6.32
C ALA A 44 -6.74 -11.84 7.00
N PRO A 45 -5.57 -12.42 6.69
CA PRO A 45 -4.32 -11.98 7.29
C PRO A 45 -4.14 -10.50 6.99
N VAL A 46 -4.29 -9.68 8.03
CA VAL A 46 -4.15 -8.23 7.96
C VAL A 46 -2.68 -7.97 7.70
N GLY A 47 -2.39 -7.31 6.59
CA GLY A 47 -1.04 -6.94 6.20
C GLY A 47 -1.03 -5.52 5.63
N VAL A 48 0.13 -4.87 5.67
CA VAL A 48 0.30 -3.51 5.14
C VAL A 48 1.30 -3.55 4.01
N VAL A 49 0.97 -2.85 2.93
CA VAL A 49 1.90 -2.56 1.83
C VAL A 49 2.56 -1.21 2.09
N TYR A 50 3.88 -1.17 2.00
CA TYR A 50 4.66 0.04 2.20
C TYR A 50 5.83 0.11 1.24
N THR A 51 6.27 1.33 0.94
CA THR A 51 7.41 1.61 0.08
C THR A 51 8.61 1.98 0.93
N ARG A 52 9.75 1.36 0.68
CA ARG A 52 11.06 1.76 1.20
C ARG A 52 11.78 2.56 0.12
N TRP A 53 11.87 3.86 0.31
CA TRP A 53 12.61 4.77 -0.57
C TRP A 53 14.12 4.70 -0.29
N GLY A 54 14.95 4.78 -1.33
CA GLY A 54 16.41 4.65 -1.24
C GLY A 54 16.92 3.24 -0.93
N ARG A 55 16.09 2.20 -1.10
CA ARG A 55 16.41 0.79 -0.84
C ARG A 55 15.83 -0.11 -1.93
N LYS A 56 16.48 -1.26 -2.16
CA LYS A 56 16.09 -2.28 -3.17
C LYS A 56 15.53 -3.56 -2.56
N ASP A 57 15.39 -3.61 -1.24
CA ASP A 57 15.03 -4.81 -0.49
C ASP A 57 13.95 -4.52 0.56
N CYS A 58 13.42 -5.56 1.19
CA CYS A 58 12.54 -5.48 2.35
C CYS A 58 13.26 -6.08 3.56
N THR A 59 13.39 -5.32 4.63
CA THR A 59 14.06 -5.76 5.87
C THR A 59 13.05 -6.18 6.91
N GLY A 60 13.31 -7.29 7.60
CA GLY A 60 12.52 -7.78 8.72
C GLY A 60 11.97 -9.19 8.48
N ASN A 61 11.77 -9.93 9.57
CA ASN A 61 11.09 -11.22 9.51
C ASN A 61 9.61 -10.99 9.18
N ASN A 62 9.04 -11.81 8.30
CA ASN A 62 7.64 -11.74 7.84
C ASN A 62 7.31 -10.52 6.94
N THR A 63 8.27 -10.08 6.13
CA THR A 63 8.04 -9.12 5.06
C THR A 63 8.44 -9.73 3.72
N ASP A 64 7.59 -9.55 2.71
CA ASP A 64 7.85 -10.02 1.36
C ASP A 64 8.09 -8.83 0.43
N LEU A 65 9.07 -8.98 -0.47
CA LEU A 65 9.28 -8.07 -1.57
C LEU A 65 8.20 -8.30 -2.64
N VAL A 66 7.42 -7.27 -2.92
CA VAL A 66 6.43 -7.30 -4.00
C VAL A 66 7.11 -6.98 -5.33
N TYR A 67 7.83 -5.86 -5.38
CA TYR A 67 8.68 -5.49 -6.53
C TYR A 67 9.72 -4.43 -6.15
N THR A 68 10.72 -4.27 -7.01
CA THR A 68 11.73 -3.21 -6.95
C THR A 68 11.60 -2.26 -8.13
N GLY A 69 12.08 -1.04 -7.94
CA GLY A 69 11.93 0.00 -8.94
C GLY A 69 12.79 1.22 -8.69
N ILE A 70 12.44 2.28 -9.41
CA ILE A 70 13.02 3.62 -9.27
C ILE A 70 11.94 4.55 -8.75
N SER A 71 12.31 5.41 -7.80
CA SER A 71 11.40 6.42 -7.27
C SER A 71 11.10 7.44 -8.35
N GLY A 72 9.86 7.87 -8.48
CA GLY A 72 9.44 8.85 -9.47
C GLY A 72 8.53 9.92 -8.88
N GLY A 73 8.46 11.05 -9.54
CA GLY A 73 7.69 12.22 -9.12
C GLY A 73 7.48 13.20 -10.27
N GLY A 74 7.06 14.42 -9.95
CA GLY A 74 7.03 15.50 -10.94
C GLY A 74 8.37 16.21 -11.06
N LEU A 75 8.62 16.83 -12.20
CA LEU A 75 9.78 17.69 -12.39
C LEU A 75 9.67 18.92 -11.49
N TYR A 76 10.80 19.41 -10.97
CA TYR A 76 10.83 20.55 -10.05
C TYR A 76 10.21 21.83 -10.66
N SER A 77 10.24 21.98 -11.98
CA SER A 77 9.71 23.11 -12.74
C SER A 77 8.24 22.95 -13.16
N ASP A 78 7.63 21.77 -13.01
CA ASP A 78 6.26 21.53 -13.44
C ASP A 78 5.24 22.08 -12.43
N THR A 79 4.16 22.65 -12.96
CA THR A 79 2.97 23.05 -12.20
C THR A 79 1.95 21.92 -12.20
N GLY A 80 1.28 21.66 -11.07
CA GLY A 80 0.34 20.52 -10.94
C GLY A 80 1.01 19.15 -10.77
N ARG A 81 2.23 19.12 -10.22
CA ARG A 81 3.00 17.89 -9.96
C ARG A 81 2.35 16.96 -8.92
N SER A 82 2.77 15.70 -8.90
CA SER A 82 2.39 14.75 -7.83
C SER A 82 2.83 15.26 -6.46
N ALA A 83 1.92 15.24 -5.48
CA ALA A 83 2.23 15.62 -4.10
C ALA A 83 3.11 14.55 -3.41
N GLU A 84 3.00 13.30 -3.83
CA GLU A 84 3.74 12.18 -3.29
C GLU A 84 4.59 11.47 -4.37
N PRO A 85 5.77 10.94 -4.00
CA PRO A 85 6.55 10.11 -4.89
C PRO A 85 5.90 8.74 -5.11
N VAL A 86 6.17 8.14 -6.27
CA VAL A 86 5.70 6.81 -6.68
C VAL A 86 6.88 5.87 -6.90
N CYS A 87 6.68 4.56 -6.74
CA CYS A 87 7.72 3.56 -7.03
C CYS A 87 7.45 2.93 -8.40
N LEU A 88 8.23 3.32 -9.41
CA LEU A 88 8.08 2.87 -10.78
C LEU A 88 8.81 1.54 -10.99
N PRO A 89 8.15 0.48 -11.47
CA PRO A 89 8.82 -0.79 -11.75
C PRO A 89 9.88 -0.61 -12.86
N HIS A 90 10.95 -1.40 -12.80
CA HIS A 90 12.03 -1.35 -13.80
C HIS A 90 11.58 -1.72 -15.22
N ASP A 91 10.57 -2.58 -15.34
CA ASP A 91 9.99 -3.01 -16.62
C ASP A 91 8.50 -2.63 -16.65
N PRO A 92 8.16 -1.43 -17.15
CA PRO A 92 6.78 -0.98 -17.22
C PRO A 92 6.04 -1.66 -18.38
N LEU A 93 4.82 -2.12 -18.11
CA LEU A 93 3.91 -2.50 -19.18
C LEU A 93 3.36 -1.24 -19.86
N ASN A 94 3.61 -1.09 -21.16
CA ASN A 94 3.07 0.01 -21.93
C ASN A 94 1.57 -0.18 -22.15
N GLY A 95 0.77 0.78 -21.68
CA GLY A 95 -0.67 0.84 -21.99
C GLY A 95 -0.94 1.41 -23.37
N ASN A 96 -2.18 1.25 -23.85
CA ASN A 96 -2.64 1.96 -25.04
C ASN A 96 -2.71 3.46 -24.76
N VAL A 97 -1.80 4.23 -25.34
CA VAL A 97 -1.75 5.69 -25.19
C VAL A 97 -2.83 6.31 -26.08
N LEU A 98 -3.82 6.96 -25.47
CA LEU A 98 -4.72 7.85 -26.21
C LEU A 98 -3.91 9.08 -26.64
N SER A 99 -3.87 9.36 -27.95
CA SER A 99 -3.18 10.53 -28.48
C SER A 99 -3.87 11.81 -27.99
N SER A 100 -3.33 12.42 -26.96
CA SER A 100 -3.74 13.72 -26.42
C SER A 100 -2.52 14.63 -26.33
N ASN A 101 -2.69 15.91 -26.71
CA ASN A 101 -1.63 16.91 -26.59
C ASN A 101 -1.38 17.33 -25.12
N ALA A 102 -2.25 16.94 -24.19
CA ALA A 102 -2.09 17.14 -22.76
C ALA A 102 -1.83 15.80 -22.08
N HIS A 103 -0.70 15.70 -21.38
CA HIS A 103 -0.31 14.54 -20.58
C HIS A 103 0.29 15.00 -19.25
N ALA A 104 0.13 14.17 -18.23
CA ALA A 104 0.86 14.31 -16.97
C ALA A 104 2.15 13.48 -17.08
N SER A 105 3.28 14.12 -16.82
CA SER A 105 4.59 13.47 -16.87
C SER A 105 5.02 13.03 -15.48
N VAL A 106 5.64 11.84 -15.41
CA VAL A 106 6.33 11.35 -14.22
C VAL A 106 7.78 11.15 -14.59
N TYR A 107 8.67 11.72 -13.78
CA TYR A 107 10.11 11.69 -13.94
C TYR A 107 10.74 10.80 -12.86
N GLY A 108 11.87 10.18 -13.17
CA GLY A 108 12.69 9.52 -12.15
C GLY A 108 13.21 10.55 -11.13
N MET A 109 13.29 10.15 -9.87
CA MET A 109 13.93 10.94 -8.82
C MET A 109 15.41 10.59 -8.75
N GLU A 110 16.24 11.63 -8.63
CA GLU A 110 17.67 11.49 -8.43
C GLU A 110 18.10 12.03 -7.06
N TYR A 111 19.25 11.56 -6.60
CA TYR A 111 19.92 12.17 -5.45
C TYR A 111 20.54 13.49 -5.89
N GLU A 112 20.07 14.57 -5.28
CA GLU A 112 20.64 15.90 -5.43
C GLU A 112 21.52 16.21 -4.21
N ASP A 113 22.80 15.87 -4.32
CA ASP A 113 23.81 16.12 -3.29
C ASP A 113 24.87 17.11 -3.78
N ASN A 114 25.32 18.01 -2.89
CA ASN A 114 26.45 18.93 -3.09
C ASN A 114 27.62 18.64 -2.14
N PHE A 115 27.62 17.50 -1.46
CA PHE A 115 28.51 17.13 -0.36
C PHE A 115 29.64 16.17 -0.77
N GLY A 116 29.85 15.98 -2.07
CA GLY A 116 31.00 15.23 -2.60
C GLY A 116 30.81 13.71 -2.61
N GLY A 117 29.56 13.25 -2.55
CA GLY A 117 29.22 11.84 -2.76
C GLY A 117 29.27 11.45 -4.24
N SER A 118 29.30 10.14 -4.51
CA SER A 118 29.17 9.58 -5.88
C SER A 118 27.72 9.35 -6.31
N LEU A 119 26.77 9.92 -5.55
CA LEU A 119 25.34 9.70 -5.74
C LEU A 119 24.64 10.83 -6.50
N HIS A 120 25.29 11.97 -6.73
CA HIS A 120 24.75 13.03 -7.59
C HIS A 120 24.28 12.47 -8.94
N ASP A 121 23.08 12.86 -9.37
CA ASP A 121 22.38 12.38 -10.58
C ASP A 121 22.15 10.86 -10.63
N LYS A 122 22.19 10.16 -9.48
CA LYS A 122 21.85 8.73 -9.42
C LYS A 122 20.38 8.54 -9.06
N ASP A 123 19.73 7.65 -9.80
CA ASP A 123 18.37 7.20 -9.52
C ASP A 123 18.20 6.74 -8.08
N VAL A 124 17.13 7.22 -7.43
CA VAL A 124 16.77 6.81 -6.08
C VAL A 124 16.00 5.48 -6.16
N PRO A 125 16.57 4.34 -5.73
CA PRO A 125 15.86 3.06 -5.81
C PRO A 125 14.67 3.01 -4.85
N CYS A 126 13.70 2.17 -5.14
CA CYS A 126 12.59 1.88 -4.23
C CYS A 126 12.25 0.38 -4.20
N ALA A 127 11.71 -0.06 -3.06
CA ALA A 127 11.19 -1.40 -2.87
C ALA A 127 9.79 -1.33 -2.26
N VAL A 128 8.83 -2.00 -2.89
CA VAL A 128 7.48 -2.16 -2.33
C VAL A 128 7.41 -3.48 -1.59
N CYS A 129 7.06 -3.39 -0.32
CA CYS A 129 7.07 -4.48 0.64
C CYS A 129 5.68 -4.75 1.16
N ARG A 130 5.37 -6.01 1.44
CA ARG A 130 4.17 -6.43 2.16
C ARG A 130 4.57 -7.04 3.50
N ALA A 131 4.06 -6.49 4.59
CA ALA A 131 4.12 -7.13 5.90
C ALA A 131 2.97 -8.13 6.03
N ASN A 132 3.26 -9.36 6.46
CA ASN A 132 2.29 -10.45 6.55
C ASN A 132 1.55 -10.53 7.90
N HIS A 133 1.61 -9.46 8.71
CA HIS A 133 0.95 -9.34 10.01
C HIS A 133 0.41 -7.92 10.21
N VAL A 134 -0.48 -7.76 11.21
CA VAL A 134 -1.02 -6.46 11.62
C VAL A 134 0.15 -5.55 11.99
N THR A 135 0.32 -4.47 11.23
CA THR A 135 1.39 -3.48 11.47
C THR A 135 0.90 -2.09 11.10
N SER A 136 1.54 -1.07 11.65
CA SER A 136 1.30 0.34 11.31
C SER A 136 2.47 0.88 10.48
N LYS A 137 2.17 1.58 9.39
CA LYS A 137 3.18 2.28 8.58
C LYS A 137 3.35 3.70 9.09
N LEU A 138 4.57 4.08 9.44
CA LEU A 138 4.94 5.46 9.75
C LEU A 138 6.06 5.91 8.80
N LEU A 139 5.84 7.02 8.10
CA LEU A 139 6.89 7.70 7.36
C LEU A 139 7.59 8.66 8.32
N ILE A 140 8.90 8.46 8.54
CA ILE A 140 9.72 9.38 9.32
C ILE A 140 10.66 10.09 8.32
N PRO A 141 10.40 11.38 7.99
CA PRO A 141 11.33 12.15 7.16
C PRO A 141 12.59 12.47 7.97
N GLY A 142 13.78 12.16 7.43
CA GLY A 142 15.08 12.49 8.02
C GLY A 142 15.30 11.90 9.42
N LYS A 143 16.00 10.77 9.52
CA LYS A 143 16.51 10.29 10.81
C LYS A 143 17.97 10.73 10.96
N VAL A 144 18.26 11.51 11.99
CA VAL A 144 19.63 11.64 12.50
C VAL A 144 19.95 10.38 13.29
N HIS A 145 21.02 9.67 12.91
CA HIS A 145 21.58 8.64 13.78
C HIS A 145 22.32 9.36 14.91
N VAL A 146 21.69 9.42 16.09
CA VAL A 146 22.38 9.92 17.28
C VAL A 146 23.10 8.73 17.91
N THR A 147 24.40 8.59 17.66
CA THR A 147 25.25 7.76 18.50
C THR A 147 25.39 8.49 19.83
N LEU A 148 24.84 7.94 20.90
CA LEU A 148 25.07 8.45 22.26
C LEU A 148 26.44 7.97 22.75
N ASP A 149 27.49 8.30 22.02
CA ASP A 149 28.85 8.21 22.57
C ASP A 149 29.04 9.46 23.43
N GLY A 150 29.22 9.26 24.73
CA GLY A 150 29.38 10.34 25.70
C GLY A 150 30.44 11.33 25.22
N GLU A 151 30.08 12.61 25.25
CA GLU A 151 30.96 13.76 25.02
C GLU A 151 31.25 14.11 23.55
N LYS A 152 30.23 14.58 22.81
CA LYS A 152 30.23 15.82 21.98
C LYS A 152 28.91 15.96 21.19
N ASN A 153 28.18 17.05 21.47
CA ASN A 153 26.93 17.40 20.78
C ASN A 153 27.21 18.02 19.39
N THR A 154 27.64 17.21 18.43
CA THR A 154 27.60 17.57 17.01
C THR A 154 26.55 16.71 16.33
N VAL A 155 25.43 17.34 15.99
CA VAL A 155 24.42 16.77 15.09
C VAL A 155 24.97 16.86 13.68
N GLU A 156 25.50 15.75 13.17
CA GLU A 156 25.76 15.62 11.73
C GLU A 156 24.44 15.25 11.06
N CYS A 157 23.92 16.21 10.30
CA CYS A 157 22.84 15.98 9.36
C CYS A 157 23.43 15.14 8.20
N TRP A 158 22.99 13.90 8.07
CA TRP A 158 23.15 13.15 6.84
C TRP A 158 22.08 13.58 5.84
#